data_AF-A0A2P2JRR3-F1
#
_entry.id   AF-A0A2P2JRR3-F1
#
_cell.length_a   1.000
_cell.length_b   1.000
_cell.length_c   1.000
_cell.angle_alpha   90.00
_cell.angle_beta   90.00
_cell.angle_gamma   90.00
#
_symmetry.space_group_name_H-M   'P 1'
#
loop_
_entity.id
_entity.type
_entity.pdbx_description
1 polymer ?
#
loop_
_entity_poly.entity_id
_entity_poly.type
_entity_poly.pdbx_seq_one_letter_code
_entity_poly.pdbx_strand_id
1 'polypeptide(L)'
;MVNLQRLSIQLNKIRSLPTSIGEMRSLLQLDAHFNELHIIPAAIGRLTSLEILNLSNNFSDLVELPETLGDLTNLKDLDLSNNQLHSLPDTFGRLDNLIKLNLDENPLVVPPPEVVKEGVEAVKIFMAKRWLDLLVEEERKSMLEVQEESQTGWLTRSTSWLKGYVSGVTETVSGYMSPRSQRDPFLDQQL
;
A
#
# COMPACT_ATOMS: atom_id res chain seq x y z
N MET A 1 -14.57 -25.41 -16.21
CA MET A 1 -13.92 -26.41 -15.33
C MET A 1 -14.32 -26.14 -13.88
N VAL A 2 -15.59 -26.39 -13.49
CA VAL A 2 -16.13 -25.97 -12.18
C VAL A 2 -15.81 -26.90 -11.00
N ASN A 3 -15.18 -28.05 -11.24
CA ASN A 3 -14.94 -29.08 -10.20
C ASN A 3 -13.46 -29.40 -9.97
N LEU A 4 -12.53 -28.67 -10.60
CA LEU A 4 -11.11 -28.98 -10.38
C LEU A 4 -10.71 -28.56 -8.96
N GLN A 5 -10.26 -29.53 -8.17
CA GLN A 5 -9.86 -29.32 -6.78
C GLN A 5 -8.36 -29.17 -6.60
N ARG A 6 -7.55 -29.69 -7.54
CA ARG A 6 -6.10 -29.57 -7.50
C ARG A 6 -5.59 -29.17 -8.88
N LEU A 7 -4.80 -28.12 -8.94
CA LEU A 7 -4.11 -27.67 -10.13
C LEU A 7 -2.62 -27.66 -9.84
N SER A 8 -1.87 -28.45 -10.62
CA SER A 8 -0.41 -28.51 -10.55
C SER A 8 0.15 -28.09 -11.89
N ILE A 9 0.88 -26.98 -11.90
CA ILE A 9 1.55 -26.40 -13.07
C ILE A 9 3.05 -26.15 -12.80
N GLN A 10 3.58 -26.82 -11.79
CA GLN A 10 4.98 -26.73 -11.36
C GLN A 10 6.01 -27.15 -12.40
N LEU A 11 7.26 -26.74 -12.22
CA LEU A 11 8.41 -27.10 -13.07
C LEU A 11 8.20 -26.71 -14.54
N ASN A 12 7.71 -25.50 -14.77
CA ASN A 12 7.48 -24.94 -16.09
C ASN A 12 8.19 -23.58 -16.23
N LYS A 13 7.88 -22.84 -17.30
CA LYS A 13 8.37 -21.47 -17.56
C LYS A 13 7.22 -20.49 -17.64
N ILE A 14 6.20 -20.68 -16.81
CA ILE A 14 5.00 -19.83 -16.81
C ILE A 14 5.39 -18.49 -16.21
N ARG A 15 5.12 -17.41 -16.95
CA ARG A 15 5.44 -16.05 -16.52
C ARG A 15 4.31 -15.34 -15.82
N SER A 16 3.07 -15.73 -16.08
CA SER A 16 1.90 -15.18 -15.42
C SER A 16 0.76 -16.18 -15.43
N LEU A 17 -0.10 -16.09 -14.41
CA LEU A 17 -1.38 -16.80 -14.39
C LEU A 17 -2.46 -15.93 -15.03
N PRO A 18 -3.36 -16.51 -15.86
CA PRO A 18 -4.46 -15.75 -16.42
C PRO A 18 -5.47 -15.38 -15.32
N THR A 19 -6.17 -14.26 -15.49
CA THR A 19 -7.22 -13.82 -14.55
C THR A 19 -8.38 -14.82 -14.41
N SER A 20 -8.57 -15.69 -15.42
CA SER A 20 -9.54 -16.78 -15.38
C SER A 20 -9.26 -17.83 -14.30
N ILE A 21 -8.06 -17.84 -13.70
CA ILE A 21 -7.78 -18.68 -12.52
C ILE A 21 -8.83 -18.47 -11.43
N GLY A 22 -9.29 -17.22 -11.22
CA GLY A 22 -10.29 -16.89 -10.21
C GLY A 22 -11.70 -17.44 -10.48
N GLU A 23 -11.93 -18.11 -11.61
CA GLU A 23 -13.17 -18.83 -11.89
C GLU A 23 -13.19 -20.24 -11.28
N MET A 24 -12.03 -20.75 -10.87
CA MET A 24 -11.86 -22.09 -10.32
C MET A 24 -12.25 -22.15 -8.83
N ARG A 25 -13.48 -21.76 -8.49
CA ARG A 25 -13.95 -21.58 -7.10
C ARG A 25 -13.92 -22.84 -6.23
N SER A 26 -13.85 -24.02 -6.85
CA SER A 26 -13.74 -25.32 -6.17
C SER A 26 -12.29 -25.77 -5.93
N LEU A 27 -11.31 -24.95 -6.32
CA LEU A 27 -9.90 -25.28 -6.18
C LEU A 27 -9.48 -25.25 -4.71
N LEU A 28 -8.92 -26.36 -4.24
CA LEU A 28 -8.41 -26.54 -2.88
C LEU A 28 -6.88 -26.43 -2.83
N GLN A 29 -6.20 -26.80 -3.92
CA GLN A 29 -4.75 -26.74 -4.01
C GLN A 29 -4.30 -26.17 -5.36
N LEU A 30 -3.43 -25.17 -5.28
CA LEU A 30 -2.71 -24.63 -6.43
C LEU A 30 -1.21 -24.78 -6.17
N ASP A 31 -0.56 -25.58 -7.01
CA ASP A 31 0.89 -25.72 -7.01
C ASP A 31 1.48 -25.14 -8.31
N ALA A 32 2.23 -24.05 -8.16
CA ALA A 32 2.92 -23.38 -9.24
C ALA A 32 4.42 -23.17 -8.95
N HIS A 33 5.02 -24.01 -8.09
CA HIS A 33 6.44 -23.89 -7.77
C HIS A 33 7.36 -24.15 -8.97
N PHE A 34 8.57 -23.58 -8.95
CA PHE A 34 9.53 -23.62 -10.07
C PHE A 34 8.90 -23.17 -11.40
N ASN A 35 8.56 -21.89 -11.45
CA ASN A 35 8.13 -21.19 -12.65
C ASN A 35 8.92 -19.86 -12.78
N GLU A 36 8.50 -19.00 -13.71
CA GLU A 36 9.05 -17.66 -13.93
C GLU A 36 7.98 -16.59 -13.61
N LEU A 37 7.10 -16.85 -12.64
CA LEU A 37 6.00 -15.93 -12.33
C LEU A 37 6.55 -14.59 -11.86
N HIS A 38 6.19 -13.50 -12.54
CA HIS A 38 6.53 -12.13 -12.11
C HIS A 38 5.37 -11.43 -11.40
N ILE A 39 4.15 -11.93 -11.59
CA ILE A 39 2.94 -11.36 -11.00
C ILE A 39 1.92 -12.46 -10.74
N ILE A 40 1.21 -12.32 -9.61
CA ILE A 40 -0.01 -13.08 -9.31
C ILE A 40 -1.21 -12.18 -9.56
N PRO A 41 -2.18 -12.59 -10.42
CA PRO A 41 -3.32 -11.75 -10.72
C PRO A 41 -4.20 -11.57 -9.47
N ALA A 42 -4.75 -10.37 -9.29
CA ALA A 42 -5.68 -10.08 -8.19
C ALA A 42 -6.92 -11.00 -8.17
N ALA A 43 -7.24 -11.66 -9.29
CA ALA A 43 -8.27 -12.69 -9.36
C ALA A 43 -8.00 -13.89 -8.43
N ILE A 44 -6.77 -14.07 -7.91
CA ILE A 44 -6.44 -15.13 -6.94
C ILE A 44 -7.34 -15.09 -5.71
N GLY A 45 -7.68 -13.89 -5.20
CA GLY A 45 -8.54 -13.74 -4.02
C GLY A 45 -9.97 -14.27 -4.20
N ARG A 46 -10.38 -14.60 -5.43
CA ARG A 46 -11.67 -15.26 -5.71
C ARG A 46 -11.65 -16.76 -5.39
N LEU A 47 -10.48 -17.35 -5.13
CA LEU A 47 -10.30 -18.76 -4.80
C LEU A 47 -10.56 -19.01 -3.31
N THR A 48 -11.74 -18.65 -2.83
CA THR A 48 -12.06 -18.69 -1.40
C THR A 48 -12.06 -20.10 -0.80
N SER A 49 -12.09 -21.17 -1.61
CA SER A 49 -11.97 -22.56 -1.15
C SER A 49 -10.52 -23.05 -1.04
N LEU A 50 -9.54 -22.24 -1.48
CA LEU A 50 -8.14 -22.67 -1.56
C LEU A 50 -7.57 -22.88 -0.16
N GLU A 51 -6.98 -24.04 0.07
CA GLU A 51 -6.35 -24.42 1.35
C GLU A 51 -4.82 -24.45 1.27
N ILE A 52 -4.27 -24.78 0.09
CA ILE A 52 -2.84 -24.93 -0.13
C ILE A 52 -2.44 -24.12 -1.36
N LEU A 53 -1.48 -23.22 -1.19
CA LEU A 53 -0.91 -22.42 -2.26
C LEU A 53 0.62 -22.50 -2.20
N ASN A 54 1.22 -23.06 -3.25
CA ASN A 54 2.67 -23.10 -3.40
C ASN A 54 3.09 -22.25 -4.60
N LEU A 55 3.77 -21.14 -4.30
CA LEU A 55 4.37 -20.21 -5.26
C LEU A 55 5.89 -20.10 -5.07
N SER A 56 6.49 -21.06 -4.35
CA SER A 56 7.92 -21.06 -4.10
C SER A 56 8.73 -21.15 -5.39
N ASN A 57 9.99 -20.72 -5.35
CA ASN A 57 10.94 -20.93 -6.43
C ASN A 57 10.53 -20.25 -7.76
N ASN A 58 9.98 -19.02 -7.71
CA ASN A 58 9.78 -18.14 -8.88
C ASN A 58 10.88 -17.06 -8.93
N PHE A 59 12.12 -17.49 -8.61
CA PHE A 59 13.34 -16.78 -8.22
C PHE A 59 13.70 -15.46 -8.92
N SER A 60 13.20 -15.21 -10.14
CA SER A 60 13.67 -14.11 -10.98
C SER A 60 12.87 -12.83 -10.78
N ASP A 61 11.54 -12.91 -10.66
CA ASP A 61 10.71 -11.74 -10.93
C ASP A 61 9.48 -11.57 -10.02
N LEU A 62 9.17 -12.52 -9.11
CA LEU A 62 8.03 -12.34 -8.20
C LEU A 62 8.39 -11.38 -7.05
N VAL A 63 8.07 -10.10 -7.24
CA VAL A 63 8.45 -9.00 -6.33
C VAL A 63 7.31 -8.60 -5.38
N GLU A 64 6.07 -8.76 -5.81
CA GLU A 64 4.89 -8.37 -5.03
C GLU A 64 3.75 -9.38 -5.13
N LEU A 65 2.87 -9.36 -4.12
CA LEU A 65 1.64 -10.14 -4.08
C LEU A 65 0.45 -9.18 -4.09
N PRO A 66 -0.67 -9.53 -4.72
CA PRO A 66 -1.85 -8.68 -4.73
C PRO A 66 -2.49 -8.60 -3.34
N GLU A 67 -3.09 -7.46 -3.00
CA GLU A 67 -3.88 -7.28 -1.76
C GLU A 67 -5.03 -8.29 -1.64
N THR A 68 -5.55 -8.81 -2.75
CA THR A 68 -6.60 -9.83 -2.71
C THR A 68 -6.09 -11.20 -2.22
N LEU A 69 -4.79 -11.38 -2.01
CA LEU A 69 -4.26 -12.58 -1.34
C LEU A 69 -4.89 -12.75 0.05
N GLY A 70 -5.13 -11.64 0.78
CA GLY A 70 -5.80 -11.66 2.08
C GLY A 70 -7.27 -12.13 2.03
N ASP A 71 -7.87 -12.28 0.83
CA ASP A 71 -9.22 -12.82 0.66
C ASP A 71 -9.26 -14.36 0.65
N LEU A 72 -8.10 -15.04 0.65
CA LEU A 72 -8.00 -16.50 0.70
C LEU A 72 -8.27 -17.03 2.12
N THR A 73 -9.47 -16.79 2.64
CA THR A 73 -9.81 -17.02 4.05
C THR A 73 -9.73 -18.48 4.51
N ASN A 74 -9.76 -19.46 3.61
CA ASN A 74 -9.57 -20.88 3.93
C ASN A 74 -8.13 -21.39 3.78
N LEU A 75 -7.18 -20.51 3.42
CA LEU A 75 -5.79 -20.90 3.19
C LEU A 75 -5.14 -21.35 4.50
N LYS A 76 -4.53 -22.53 4.48
CA LYS A 76 -3.89 -23.19 5.63
C LYS A 76 -2.38 -23.30 5.46
N ASP A 77 -1.93 -23.50 4.23
CA ASP A 77 -0.54 -23.71 3.87
C ASP A 77 -0.14 -22.79 2.72
N LEU A 78 0.83 -21.92 2.96
CA LEU A 78 1.34 -20.96 2.00
C LEU A 78 2.86 -21.05 1.93
N ASP A 79 3.37 -21.44 0.76
CA ASP A 79 4.80 -21.40 0.48
C ASP A 79 5.12 -20.32 -0.55
N LEU A 80 5.88 -19.32 -0.12
CA LEU A 80 6.38 -18.20 -0.91
C LEU A 80 7.90 -18.17 -0.93
N SER A 81 8.58 -19.24 -0.49
CA SER A 81 10.02 -19.23 -0.33
C SER A 81 10.74 -19.09 -1.68
N ASN A 82 11.99 -18.62 -1.66
CA ASN A 82 12.81 -18.48 -2.86
C ASN A 82 12.17 -17.60 -3.93
N ASN A 83 11.80 -16.37 -3.56
CA ASN A 83 11.26 -15.33 -4.45
C ASN A 83 12.00 -14.00 -4.21
N GLN A 84 11.51 -12.90 -4.76
CA GLN A 84 12.09 -11.56 -4.60
C GLN A 84 11.15 -10.63 -3.82
N LEU A 85 10.34 -11.17 -2.91
CA LEU A 85 9.35 -10.41 -2.17
C LEU A 85 10.03 -9.46 -1.18
N HIS A 86 9.72 -8.17 -1.30
CA HIS A 86 10.14 -7.14 -0.34
C HIS A 86 9.10 -6.89 0.75
N SER A 87 7.83 -7.13 0.45
CA SER A 87 6.76 -7.00 1.43
C SER A 87 5.62 -8.00 1.21
N LEU A 88 4.94 -8.35 2.30
CA LEU A 88 3.61 -8.93 2.25
C LEU A 88 2.54 -7.84 2.08
N PRO A 89 1.38 -8.13 1.46
CA PRO A 89 0.28 -7.18 1.32
C PRO A 89 -0.29 -6.79 2.68
N ASP A 90 -0.78 -5.57 2.85
CA ASP A 90 -1.27 -5.07 4.15
C ASP A 90 -2.46 -5.91 4.66
N THR A 91 -3.26 -6.45 3.75
CA THR A 91 -4.36 -7.38 4.02
C THR A 91 -3.93 -8.79 4.47
N PHE A 92 -2.63 -9.13 4.49
CA PHE A 92 -2.13 -10.47 4.84
C PHE A 92 -2.62 -10.95 6.21
N GLY A 93 -2.83 -10.03 7.16
CA GLY A 93 -3.36 -10.34 8.48
C GLY A 93 -4.76 -10.97 8.49
N ARG A 94 -5.50 -10.94 7.37
CA ARG A 94 -6.83 -11.54 7.20
C ARG A 94 -6.82 -13.04 6.93
N LEU A 95 -5.64 -13.64 6.75
CA LEU A 95 -5.48 -15.08 6.52
C LEU A 95 -5.68 -15.88 7.83
N ASP A 96 -6.88 -15.81 8.41
CA ASP A 96 -7.18 -16.30 9.77
C ASP A 96 -6.85 -17.79 9.95
N ASN A 97 -7.08 -18.60 8.91
CA ASN A 97 -6.87 -20.05 8.92
C ASN A 97 -5.43 -20.49 8.54
N LEU A 98 -4.51 -19.56 8.30
CA LEU A 98 -3.15 -19.89 7.90
C LEU A 98 -2.37 -20.45 9.09
N ILE A 99 -1.84 -21.67 8.91
CA ILE A 99 -1.14 -22.44 9.94
C ILE A 99 0.34 -22.61 9.58
N LYS A 100 0.63 -22.72 8.28
CA LYS A 100 1.98 -22.90 7.76
C LYS A 100 2.29 -21.78 6.78
N LEU A 101 3.43 -21.17 6.97
CA LEU A 101 3.93 -20.09 6.14
C LEU A 101 5.44 -20.28 5.98
N ASN A 102 5.89 -20.33 4.73
CA ASN A 102 7.31 -20.32 4.40
C ASN A 102 7.61 -19.06 3.58
N LEU A 103 8.52 -18.25 4.11
CA LEU A 103 8.97 -16.97 3.52
C LEU A 103 10.48 -16.96 3.27
N ASP A 104 11.17 -18.08 3.51
CA ASP A 104 12.62 -18.15 3.45
C ASP A 104 13.14 -17.73 2.06
N GLU A 105 14.38 -17.25 2.01
CA GLU A 105 15.01 -16.84 0.76
C GLU A 105 14.20 -15.77 -0.01
N ASN A 106 13.74 -14.75 0.73
CA ASN A 106 13.18 -13.51 0.18
C ASN A 106 13.86 -12.29 0.83
N PRO A 107 14.06 -11.18 0.08
CA PRO A 107 14.59 -9.92 0.61
C PRO A 107 13.51 -9.10 1.37
N LEU A 108 12.76 -9.75 2.26
CA LEU A 108 11.64 -9.14 2.98
C LEU A 108 12.10 -8.03 3.94
N VAL A 109 11.44 -6.88 3.82
CA VAL A 109 11.55 -5.74 4.74
C VAL A 109 10.30 -5.67 5.63
N VAL A 110 9.14 -6.07 5.10
CA VAL A 110 7.85 -6.02 5.79
C VAL A 110 7.10 -7.36 5.61
N PRO A 111 6.89 -8.16 6.65
CA PRO A 111 7.30 -7.95 8.04
C PRO A 111 8.82 -8.03 8.24
N PRO A 112 9.37 -7.39 9.29
CA PRO A 112 10.78 -7.52 9.63
C PRO A 112 11.19 -8.99 9.91
N PRO A 113 12.46 -9.37 9.67
CA PRO A 113 12.94 -10.74 9.86
C PRO A 113 12.72 -11.30 11.28
N GLU A 114 12.69 -10.44 12.30
CA GLU A 114 12.44 -10.82 13.69
C GLU A 114 11.02 -11.36 13.86
N VAL A 115 10.04 -10.66 13.28
CA VAL A 115 8.62 -11.09 13.30
C VAL A 115 8.44 -12.38 12.51
N VAL A 116 9.13 -12.52 11.37
CA VAL A 116 9.10 -13.77 10.58
C VAL A 116 9.58 -14.96 11.41
N LYS A 117 10.66 -14.79 12.18
CA LYS A 117 11.22 -15.85 13.04
C LYS A 117 10.31 -16.26 14.20
N GLU A 118 9.46 -15.36 14.68
CA GLU A 118 8.47 -15.66 15.73
C GLU A 118 7.31 -16.55 15.21
N GLY A 119 7.13 -16.62 13.88
CA GLY A 119 6.22 -17.55 13.22
C GLY A 119 4.94 -16.92 12.68
N VAL A 120 4.04 -17.77 12.18
CA VAL A 120 2.87 -17.38 11.37
C VAL A 120 1.95 -16.41 12.10
N GLU A 121 1.66 -16.66 13.39
CA GLU A 121 0.78 -15.79 14.18
C GLU A 121 1.36 -14.40 14.40
N ALA A 122 2.68 -14.30 14.66
CA ALA A 122 3.35 -13.01 14.81
C ALA A 122 3.29 -12.19 13.51
N VAL A 123 3.50 -12.85 12.36
CA VAL A 123 3.35 -12.23 11.04
C VAL A 123 1.92 -11.73 10.82
N LYS A 124 0.90 -12.55 11.06
CA LYS A 124 -0.51 -12.14 10.90
C LYS A 124 -0.86 -10.95 11.78
N ILE A 125 -0.49 -10.98 13.05
CA ILE A 125 -0.76 -9.90 14.01
C ILE A 125 -0.05 -8.60 13.59
N PHE A 126 1.23 -8.70 13.20
CA PHE A 126 1.99 -7.55 12.75
C PHE A 126 1.34 -6.89 11.52
N MET A 127 0.98 -7.68 10.51
CA MET A 127 0.35 -7.18 9.29
C MET A 127 -1.03 -6.59 9.58
N ALA A 128 -1.86 -7.24 10.40
CA ALA A 128 -3.17 -6.72 10.80
C ALA A 128 -3.07 -5.38 11.54
N LYS A 129 -2.12 -5.26 12.47
CA LYS A 129 -1.88 -4.01 13.20
C LYS A 129 -1.41 -2.91 12.25
N ARG A 130 -0.44 -3.21 11.39
CA ARG A 130 0.06 -2.27 10.37
C ARG A 130 -1.06 -1.74 9.48
N TRP A 131 -1.96 -2.62 9.03
CA TRP A 131 -3.09 -2.22 8.20
C TRP A 131 -4.07 -1.30 8.94
N LEU A 132 -4.36 -1.58 10.22
CA LEU A 132 -5.16 -0.69 11.06
C LEU A 132 -4.50 0.69 11.22
N ASP A 133 -3.19 0.73 11.49
CA ASP A 133 -2.46 1.98 11.63
C ASP A 133 -2.52 2.82 10.32
N LEU A 134 -2.46 2.17 9.16
CA LEU A 134 -2.62 2.82 7.86
C LEU A 134 -4.04 3.37 7.65
N LEU A 135 -5.07 2.61 7.99
CA LEU A 135 -6.47 3.05 7.87
C LEU A 135 -6.76 4.26 8.77
N VAL A 136 -6.27 4.24 10.01
CA VAL A 136 -6.44 5.37 10.94
C VAL A 136 -5.74 6.63 10.43
N GLU A 137 -4.55 6.49 9.85
CA GLU A 137 -3.81 7.62 9.29
C GLU A 137 -4.51 8.17 8.02
N GLU A 138 -5.08 7.30 7.19
CA GLU A 138 -5.85 7.71 6.01
C GLU A 138 -7.14 8.46 6.39
N GLU A 139 -7.87 7.99 7.40
CA GLU A 139 -9.03 8.68 7.96
C GLU A 139 -8.64 10.06 8.52
N ARG A 140 -7.51 10.13 9.24
CA ARG A 140 -6.98 11.38 9.79
C ARG A 140 -6.66 12.39 8.69
N LYS A 141 -6.00 11.96 7.61
CA LYS A 141 -5.72 12.81 6.45
C LYS A 141 -7.00 13.28 5.77
N SER A 142 -7.94 12.36 5.55
CA SER A 142 -9.24 12.68 4.95
C SER A 142 -10.01 13.74 5.76
N MET A 143 -9.99 13.66 7.10
CA MET A 143 -10.62 14.67 7.97
C MET A 143 -9.94 16.04 7.88
N LEU A 144 -8.62 16.08 7.79
CA LEU A 144 -7.86 17.33 7.66
C LEU A 144 -8.14 18.01 6.31
N GLU A 145 -8.20 17.25 5.22
CA GLU A 145 -8.54 17.75 3.88
C GLU A 145 -9.94 18.36 3.86
N VAL A 146 -10.94 17.67 4.42
CA VAL A 146 -12.32 18.20 4.53
C VAL A 146 -12.36 19.49 5.35
N GLN A 147 -11.55 19.59 6.41
CA GLN A 147 -11.48 20.78 7.24
C GLN A 147 -10.84 21.96 6.49
N GLU A 148 -9.77 21.75 5.72
CA GLU A 148 -9.16 22.77 4.86
C GLU A 148 -10.08 23.21 3.72
N GLU A 149 -10.78 22.28 3.06
CA GLU A 149 -11.78 22.60 2.04
C GLU A 149 -12.95 23.42 2.59
N SER A 150 -13.40 23.13 3.82
CA SER A 150 -14.44 23.91 4.47
C SER A 150 -14.00 25.35 4.81
N GLN A 151 -12.73 25.54 5.22
CA GLN A 151 -12.17 26.85 5.53
C GLN A 151 -11.94 27.68 4.26
N THR A 152 -11.39 27.07 3.20
CA THR A 152 -11.19 27.73 1.90
C THR A 152 -12.53 28.00 1.18
N GLY A 153 -13.51 27.12 1.32
CA GLY A 153 -14.89 27.30 0.85
C GLY A 153 -15.64 28.43 1.58
N TRP A 154 -15.45 28.59 2.89
CA TRP A 154 -15.98 29.74 3.65
C TRP A 154 -15.35 31.05 3.19
N LEU A 155 -14.03 31.13 3.05
CA LEU A 155 -13.35 32.35 2.55
C LEU A 155 -13.83 32.74 1.14
N THR A 156 -14.11 31.77 0.28
CA THR A 156 -14.64 32.02 -1.09
C THR A 156 -16.09 32.51 -1.06
N ARG A 157 -16.95 31.97 -0.19
CA ARG A 157 -18.34 32.43 -0.03
C ARG A 157 -18.45 33.78 0.69
N SER A 158 -17.64 34.03 1.71
CA SER A 158 -17.64 35.28 2.49
C SER A 158 -17.09 36.47 1.71
N THR A 159 -16.23 36.26 0.71
CA THR A 159 -15.72 37.33 -0.17
C THR A 159 -16.58 37.55 -1.43
N SER A 160 -17.54 36.67 -1.71
CA SER A 160 -18.39 36.76 -2.91
C SER A 160 -19.28 38.01 -2.96
N TRP A 161 -19.54 38.65 -1.82
CA TRP A 161 -20.32 39.90 -1.73
C TRP A 161 -19.46 41.16 -1.92
N LEU A 162 -18.13 41.07 -1.72
CA LEU A 162 -17.21 42.19 -1.92
C LEU A 162 -16.95 42.49 -3.40
N LYS A 163 -17.23 41.54 -4.30
CA LYS A 163 -17.19 41.78 -5.76
C LYS A 163 -18.29 42.72 -6.28
N GLY A 164 -19.29 43.05 -5.46
CA GLY A 164 -20.36 44.00 -5.81
C GLY A 164 -20.07 45.46 -5.47
N TYR A 165 -18.99 45.78 -4.73
CA TYR A 165 -18.74 47.14 -4.23
C TYR A 165 -17.42 47.78 -4.67
N VAL A 166 -16.59 47.09 -5.45
CA VAL A 166 -15.34 47.65 -5.97
C VAL A 166 -15.33 47.57 -7.50
N SER A 167 -16.25 48.31 -8.11
CA SER A 167 -16.17 48.70 -9.51
C SER A 167 -15.80 50.19 -9.56
N GLY A 168 -14.51 50.46 -9.66
CA GLY A 168 -13.99 51.80 -9.90
C GLY A 168 -13.05 52.25 -8.79
N VAL A 169 -11.76 51.96 -8.96
CA VAL A 169 -10.64 52.93 -8.93
C VAL A 169 -9.40 52.12 -9.31
N THR A 170 -8.95 52.29 -10.54
CA THR A 170 -7.58 51.99 -10.96
C THR A 170 -6.76 53.27 -10.90
N GLU A 171 -5.47 53.08 -10.63
CA GLU A 171 -4.34 54.01 -10.78
C GLU A 171 -3.89 54.84 -9.56
N THR A 172 -2.71 54.40 -9.08
CA THR A 172 -1.53 55.20 -8.69
C THR A 172 -1.64 56.17 -7.52
N VAL A 173 -0.78 55.96 -6.52
CA VAL A 173 0.27 56.93 -6.14
C VAL A 173 1.30 56.23 -5.26
N SER A 174 2.54 56.25 -5.77
CA SER A 174 3.78 55.99 -5.04
C SER A 174 4.10 57.21 -4.18
N GLY A 175 4.40 57.02 -2.88
CA GLY A 175 4.82 58.13 -2.03
C GLY A 175 4.95 57.81 -0.54
N TYR A 176 6.19 57.52 -0.13
CA TYR A 176 6.82 57.83 1.17
C TYR A 176 6.06 57.50 2.47
N MET A 177 6.59 56.57 3.28
CA MET A 177 7.28 56.87 4.56
C MET A 177 8.11 55.65 5.01
N SER A 178 9.35 55.93 5.37
CA SER A 178 10.54 55.06 5.43
C SER A 178 10.60 53.99 6.53
N PRO A 179 11.50 52.99 6.39
CA PRO A 179 11.95 52.12 7.47
C PRO A 179 12.96 52.85 8.37
N ARG A 180 12.92 52.62 9.68
CA ARG A 180 14.01 52.97 10.61
C ARG A 180 14.55 51.70 11.25
N SER A 181 15.80 51.40 10.95
CA SER A 181 16.66 50.49 11.71
C SER A 181 17.95 51.22 12.03
N GLN A 182 18.31 51.26 13.32
CA GLN A 182 19.61 50.82 13.89
C GLN A 182 19.97 51.57 15.18
N ARG A 183 20.42 50.78 16.16
CA ARG A 183 21.17 51.24 17.34
C ARG A 183 22.64 51.42 16.98
N ASP A 184 23.13 52.55 17.47
CA ASP A 184 24.43 52.83 18.10
C ASP A 184 25.73 52.96 17.30
N PRO A 185 26.62 53.84 17.81
CA PRO A 185 27.54 54.64 17.00
C PRO A 185 29.01 54.27 17.24
N PHE A 186 29.87 54.37 16.23
CA PHE A 186 31.20 54.96 16.39
C PHE A 186 31.86 55.21 15.03
N LEU A 187 32.72 56.22 15.07
CA LEU A 187 33.42 56.90 13.99
C LEU A 187 34.59 56.11 13.36
N ASP A 188 35.09 56.75 12.30
CA ASP A 188 36.43 56.72 11.72
C ASP A 188 36.64 55.76 10.53
N GLN A 189 36.82 56.23 9.30
CA GLN A 189 37.76 57.20 8.70
C GLN A 189 38.86 56.44 7.94
N GLN A 190 39.04 56.88 6.69
CA GLN A 190 40.18 56.75 5.80
C GLN A 190 40.35 55.52 4.87
N LEU A 191 40.38 55.91 3.59
CA LEU A 191 41.11 55.40 2.40
C LEU A 191 40.56 54.14 1.70
#